data_AF-A0A4Q3JFP0-F1
#
_entry.id   AF-A0A4Q3JFP0-F1
#
_cell.length_a   1.000
_cell.length_b   1.000
_cell.length_c   1.000
_cell.angle_alpha   90.00
_cell.angle_beta   90.00
_cell.angle_gamma   90.00
#
_symmetry.space_group_name_H-M   'P 1'
#
loop_
_entity.id
_entity.type
_entity.pdbx_description
1 polymer ?
#
loop_
_entity_poly.entity_id
_entity_poly.type
_entity_poly.pdbx_seq_one_letter_code
_entity_poly.pdbx_strand_id
1 'polypeptide(L)'
;MFTEILVVIVLTVINGVLAMSELAVVSSRPARLKVLSDQGSKGAAKAIKLAENPGRFLSTVQIGITLVGVLSGAFSGATLGARLSEWLGTHGFSNADAERVAARVAPAMVMLAKVSLPLVWLLDASGKLVLALLGQKGEPEETVTEEEVRTIIAEAENAGVLERDEREMISGVMRFADRSARAL
;
A
#
# COMPACT_ATOMS: atom_id res chain seq x y z
N MET A 1 -19.60 -3.01 -11.53
CA MET A 1 -19.91 -1.66 -12.08
C MET A 1 -20.77 -0.82 -11.13
N PHE A 2 -22.08 -1.07 -10.99
CA PHE A 2 -22.94 -0.22 -10.15
C PHE A 2 -22.55 -0.23 -8.67
N THR A 3 -22.14 -1.38 -8.16
CA THR A 3 -21.66 -1.55 -6.78
C THR A 3 -20.36 -0.79 -6.52
N GLU A 4 -19.36 -0.87 -7.41
CA GLU A 4 -18.11 -0.10 -7.27
C GLU A 4 -18.37 1.41 -7.31
N ILE A 5 -19.17 1.88 -8.28
CA ILE A 5 -19.50 3.30 -8.41
C ILE A 5 -20.26 3.80 -7.18
N LEU A 6 -21.20 3.00 -6.67
CA LEU A 6 -21.92 3.31 -5.42
C LEU A 6 -20.94 3.44 -4.25
N VAL A 7 -20.00 2.50 -4.09
CA VAL A 7 -18.99 2.53 -3.02
C VAL A 7 -18.13 3.78 -3.12
N VAL A 8 -17.62 4.11 -4.31
CA VAL A 8 -16.82 5.33 -4.51
C VAL A 8 -17.64 6.59 -4.21
N ILE A 9 -18.89 6.68 -4.67
CA ILE A 9 -19.76 7.82 -4.39
C ILE A 9 -20.00 7.98 -2.88
N VAL A 10 -20.31 6.88 -2.18
CA VAL A 10 -20.51 6.89 -0.73
C VAL A 10 -19.24 7.36 -0.01
N LEU A 11 -18.08 6.82 -0.38
CA LEU A 11 -16.80 7.22 0.20
C LEU A 11 -16.47 8.70 -0.08
N THR A 12 -16.73 9.20 -1.30
CA THR A 12 -16.55 10.63 -1.63
C THR A 12 -17.47 11.52 -0.81
N VAL A 13 -18.74 11.14 -0.63
CA VAL A 13 -19.69 11.89 0.21
C VAL A 13 -19.23 11.92 1.67
N ILE A 14 -18.80 10.78 2.22
CA ILE A 14 -18.28 10.70 3.58
C ILE A 14 -17.07 11.62 3.74
N ASN A 15 -16.12 11.57 2.80
CA ASN A 15 -14.94 12.45 2.82
C ASN A 15 -15.35 13.93 2.78
N GLY A 16 -16.29 14.29 1.89
CA GLY A 16 -16.82 15.65 1.80
C GLY A 16 -17.45 16.14 3.11
N VAL A 17 -18.26 15.30 3.77
CA VAL A 17 -18.88 15.65 5.06
C VAL A 17 -17.84 15.83 6.16
N LEU A 18 -16.84 14.96 6.23
CA LEU A 18 -15.74 15.05 7.19
C LEU A 18 -14.94 16.34 7.00
N ALA A 19 -14.51 16.61 5.76
CA ALA A 19 -13.76 17.82 5.42
C ALA A 19 -14.56 19.11 5.67
N MET A 20 -15.86 19.13 5.32
CA MET A 20 -16.73 20.27 5.62
C MET A 20 -16.92 20.49 7.12
N SER A 21 -17.00 19.41 7.91
CA SER A 21 -17.14 19.50 9.38
C SER A 21 -15.89 20.08 10.03
N GLU A 22 -14.71 19.67 9.56
CA GLU A 22 -13.43 20.26 9.96
C GLU A 22 -13.36 21.75 9.62
N LEU A 23 -13.61 22.11 8.36
CA LEU A 23 -13.61 23.50 7.91
C LEU A 23 -14.63 24.36 8.66
N ALA A 24 -15.82 23.83 8.92
CA ALA A 24 -16.87 24.54 9.66
C ALA A 24 -16.43 24.86 11.10
N VAL A 25 -15.78 23.92 11.78
CA VAL A 25 -15.27 24.16 13.14
C VAL A 25 -14.11 25.16 13.12
N VAL A 26 -13.14 25.00 12.22
CA VAL A 26 -11.97 25.89 12.13
C VAL A 26 -12.34 27.31 11.70
N SER A 27 -13.34 27.47 10.82
CA SER A 27 -13.78 28.78 10.32
C SER A 27 -14.83 29.46 11.21
N SER A 28 -15.42 28.71 12.15
CA SER A 28 -16.46 29.26 13.01
C SER A 28 -15.91 30.31 13.98
N ARG A 29 -16.62 31.44 14.10
CA ARG A 29 -16.22 32.55 14.98
C ARG A 29 -16.79 32.30 16.39
N PRO A 30 -15.97 32.10 17.43
CA PRO A 30 -16.44 31.78 18.78
C PRO A 30 -17.44 32.81 19.34
N ALA A 31 -17.22 34.09 19.04
CA ALA A 31 -18.09 35.19 19.47
C ALA A 31 -19.54 35.05 18.95
N ARG A 32 -19.74 34.61 17.70
CA ARG A 32 -21.08 34.41 17.13
C ARG A 32 -21.75 33.15 17.70
N LEU A 33 -20.98 32.09 17.91
CA LEU A 33 -21.50 30.86 18.49
C LEU A 33 -21.99 31.09 19.93
N LYS A 34 -21.30 31.93 20.70
CA LYS A 34 -21.69 32.25 22.08
C LYS A 34 -23.06 32.94 22.13
N VAL A 35 -23.29 33.93 21.27
CA VAL A 35 -24.61 34.57 21.11
C VAL A 35 -25.72 33.56 20.79
N LEU A 36 -25.47 32.63 19.88
CA LEU A 36 -26.44 31.58 19.51
C LEU A 36 -26.67 30.57 20.66
N SER A 37 -25.63 30.26 21.43
CA SER A 37 -25.71 29.40 22.60
C SER A 37 -26.54 30.05 23.71
N ASP A 38 -26.36 31.35 23.94
CA ASP A 38 -27.11 32.12 24.93
C ASP A 38 -28.60 32.25 24.55
N GLN A 39 -28.93 32.15 23.26
CA GLN A 39 -30.30 32.03 22.73
C GLN A 39 -30.88 30.61 22.84
N GLY A 40 -30.17 29.67 23.49
CA GLY A 40 -30.65 28.31 23.75
C GLY A 40 -30.25 27.26 22.69
N SER A 41 -29.42 27.61 21.70
CA SER A 41 -28.97 26.64 20.70
C SER A 41 -27.98 25.63 21.27
N LYS A 42 -28.46 24.41 21.52
CA LYS A 42 -27.61 23.27 21.95
C LYS A 42 -26.51 22.94 20.95
N GLY A 43 -26.74 23.18 19.65
CA GLY A 43 -25.74 22.98 18.60
C GLY A 43 -24.59 23.98 18.72
N ALA A 44 -24.90 25.26 18.95
CA ALA A 44 -23.90 26.29 19.17
C ALA A 44 -23.06 26.00 20.43
N ALA A 45 -23.70 25.55 21.52
CA ALA A 45 -23.01 25.16 22.75
C ALA A 45 -22.00 24.00 22.53
N LYS A 46 -22.36 22.99 21.73
CA LYS A 46 -21.44 21.91 21.36
C LYS A 46 -20.31 22.42 20.46
N ALA A 47 -20.63 23.25 19.46
CA ALA A 47 -19.64 23.82 18.55
C ALA A 47 -18.57 24.66 19.28
N ILE A 48 -18.96 25.42 20.31
CA ILE A 48 -18.01 26.14 21.16
C ILE A 48 -17.04 25.18 21.85
N LYS A 49 -17.56 24.10 22.47
CA LYS A 49 -16.71 23.09 23.12
C LYS A 49 -15.73 22.41 22.15
N LEU A 50 -16.17 22.17 20.92
CA LEU A 50 -15.32 21.64 19.85
C LEU A 50 -14.26 22.65 19.41
N ALA A 51 -14.61 23.94 19.28
CA ALA A 51 -13.70 25.01 18.87
C ALA A 51 -12.69 25.40 19.95
N GLU A 52 -13.00 25.22 21.25
CA GLU A 52 -12.07 25.45 22.36
C GLU A 52 -10.94 24.42 22.41
N ASN A 53 -11.19 23.18 21.98
CA ASN A 53 -10.20 22.10 21.94
C ASN A 53 -10.27 21.34 20.60
N PRO A 54 -9.89 21.98 19.48
CA PRO A 54 -10.06 21.41 18.16
C PRO A 54 -9.16 20.20 17.92
N GLY A 55 -8.03 20.08 18.64
CA GLY A 55 -7.02 19.03 18.40
C GLY A 55 -7.59 17.61 18.33
N ARG A 56 -8.41 17.19 19.31
CA ARG A 56 -8.98 15.83 19.32
C ARG A 56 -9.97 15.59 18.18
N PHE A 57 -10.77 16.61 17.86
CA PHE A 57 -11.74 16.53 16.77
C PHE A 57 -11.03 16.48 15.42
N LEU A 58 -10.07 17.39 15.18
CA LEU A 58 -9.27 17.44 13.96
C LEU A 58 -8.52 16.13 13.72
N SER A 59 -7.84 15.58 14.74
CA SER A 59 -7.14 14.30 14.61
C SER A 59 -8.10 13.14 14.28
N THR A 60 -9.30 13.11 14.87
CA THR A 60 -10.30 12.05 14.59
C THR A 60 -10.83 12.17 13.17
N VAL A 61 -11.16 13.37 12.73
CA VAL A 61 -11.64 13.64 11.36
C VAL A 61 -10.56 13.29 10.33
N GLN A 62 -9.31 13.65 10.59
CA GLN A 62 -8.18 13.40 9.68
C GLN A 62 -7.87 11.90 9.55
N ILE A 63 -7.98 11.12 10.64
CA ILE A 63 -7.91 9.65 10.58
C ILE A 63 -9.05 9.12 9.69
N GLY A 64 -10.27 9.65 9.86
CA GLY A 64 -11.42 9.30 9.02
C GLY A 64 -11.19 9.60 7.53
N ILE A 65 -10.69 10.79 7.20
CA ILE A 65 -10.36 11.19 5.82
C ILE A 65 -9.29 10.26 5.23
N THR A 66 -8.26 9.95 6.00
CA THR A 66 -7.19 9.03 5.58
C THR A 66 -7.74 7.64 5.29
N LEU A 67 -8.55 7.09 6.20
CA LEU A 67 -9.15 5.77 6.04
C LEU A 67 -10.04 5.70 4.80
N VAL A 68 -10.88 6.70 4.59
CA VAL A 68 -11.75 6.81 3.41
C VAL A 68 -10.90 6.91 2.14
N GLY A 69 -9.81 7.67 2.17
CA GLY A 69 -8.85 7.78 1.06
C GLY A 69 -8.20 6.44 0.70
N VAL A 70 -7.72 5.69 1.71
CA VAL A 70 -7.13 4.35 1.52
C VAL A 70 -8.14 3.38 0.93
N LEU A 71 -9.36 3.34 1.45
CA LEU A 71 -10.42 2.46 0.94
C LEU A 71 -10.79 2.83 -0.50
N SER A 72 -11.02 4.11 -0.79
CA SER A 72 -11.31 4.57 -2.15
C SER A 72 -10.18 4.23 -3.12
N GLY A 73 -8.93 4.41 -2.68
CA GLY A 73 -7.74 4.07 -3.48
C GLY A 73 -7.64 2.58 -3.77
N ALA A 74 -7.87 1.72 -2.78
CA ALA A 74 -7.85 0.26 -2.94
C ALA A 74 -8.93 -0.22 -3.92
N PHE A 75 -10.18 0.24 -3.75
CA PHE A 75 -11.30 -0.13 -4.62
C PHE A 75 -11.17 0.46 -6.04
N SER A 76 -10.74 1.72 -6.16
CA SER A 76 -10.52 2.35 -7.47
C SER A 76 -9.31 1.77 -8.18
N GLY A 77 -8.21 1.45 -7.50
CA GLY A 77 -6.98 0.97 -8.12
C GLY A 77 -7.17 -0.33 -8.90
N ALA A 78 -7.81 -1.33 -8.29
CA ALA A 78 -8.09 -2.60 -8.95
C ALA A 78 -9.02 -2.43 -10.17
N THR A 79 -10.03 -1.58 -10.04
CA THR A 79 -11.05 -1.37 -11.08
C THR A 79 -10.53 -0.51 -12.23
N LEU A 80 -9.85 0.60 -11.93
CA LEU A 80 -9.24 1.49 -12.92
C LEU A 80 -8.10 0.81 -13.65
N GLY A 81 -7.30 -0.01 -12.97
CA GLY A 81 -6.23 -0.78 -13.61
C GLY A 81 -6.76 -1.69 -14.71
N ALA A 82 -7.80 -2.47 -14.42
CA ALA A 82 -8.44 -3.34 -15.40
C ALA A 82 -9.02 -2.56 -16.59
N ARG A 83 -9.74 -1.47 -16.33
CA ARG A 83 -10.34 -0.64 -17.38
C ARG A 83 -9.32 0.09 -18.23
N LEU A 84 -8.25 0.59 -17.61
CA LEU A 84 -7.16 1.24 -18.32
C LEU A 84 -6.45 0.24 -19.21
N SER A 85 -6.22 -0.98 -18.73
CA SER A 85 -5.62 -2.06 -19.50
C SER A 85 -6.48 -2.44 -20.72
N GLU A 86 -7.80 -2.57 -20.54
CA GLU A 86 -8.75 -2.80 -21.63
C GLU A 86 -8.78 -1.63 -22.63
N TRP A 87 -8.87 -0.40 -22.14
CA TRP A 87 -8.86 0.81 -22.98
C TRP A 87 -7.57 0.94 -23.80
N LEU A 88 -6.42 0.67 -23.19
CA LEU A 88 -5.12 0.65 -23.87
C LEU A 88 -5.08 -0.45 -24.95
N GLY A 89 -5.57 -1.65 -24.63
CA GLY A 89 -5.71 -2.73 -25.59
C GLY A 89 -6.56 -2.35 -26.81
N THR A 90 -7.69 -1.66 -26.59
CA THR A 90 -8.54 -1.19 -27.70
C THR A 90 -7.89 -0.11 -28.57
N HIS A 91 -6.92 0.64 -28.03
CA HIS A 91 -6.13 1.64 -28.78
C HIS A 91 -4.86 1.05 -29.42
N GLY A 92 -4.70 -0.28 -29.38
CA GLY A 92 -3.59 -0.98 -30.04
C GLY A 92 -2.32 -1.11 -29.21
N PHE A 93 -2.34 -0.77 -27.92
CA PHE A 93 -1.21 -1.05 -27.03
C PHE A 93 -1.16 -2.55 -26.73
N SER A 94 0.01 -3.15 -27.00
CA SER A 94 0.27 -4.57 -26.78
C SER A 94 1.11 -4.80 -25.52
N ASN A 95 1.27 -6.06 -25.11
CA ASN A 95 2.17 -6.43 -24.01
C ASN A 95 3.61 -5.95 -24.25
N ALA A 96 4.08 -5.90 -25.51
CA ALA A 96 5.39 -5.39 -25.84
C ALA A 96 5.57 -3.89 -25.55
N ASP A 97 4.48 -3.11 -25.60
CA ASP A 97 4.51 -1.69 -25.25
C ASP A 97 4.54 -1.51 -23.72
N ALA A 98 3.88 -2.40 -22.97
CA ALA A 98 3.97 -2.44 -21.52
C ALA A 98 5.40 -2.74 -21.05
N GLU A 99 6.09 -3.70 -21.68
CA GLU A 99 7.50 -4.02 -21.42
C GLU A 99 8.42 -2.81 -21.69
N ARG A 100 8.19 -2.10 -22.80
CA ARG A 100 8.95 -0.89 -23.13
C ARG A 100 8.73 0.23 -22.13
N VAL A 101 7.50 0.43 -21.68
CA VAL A 101 7.16 1.41 -20.63
C VAL A 101 7.83 1.00 -19.32
N ALA A 102 7.73 -0.27 -18.92
CA ALA A 102 8.36 -0.79 -17.72
C ALA A 102 9.89 -0.59 -17.75
N ALA A 103 10.55 -0.94 -18.85
CA ALA A 103 11.99 -0.75 -19.03
C ALA A 103 12.40 0.73 -18.94
N ARG A 104 11.53 1.65 -19.38
CA ARG A 104 11.80 3.09 -19.31
C ARG A 104 11.55 3.69 -17.92
N VAL A 105 10.62 3.12 -17.16
CA VAL A 105 10.27 3.55 -15.79
C VAL A 105 11.20 2.91 -14.75
N ALA A 106 11.71 1.70 -15.00
CA ALA A 106 12.54 0.94 -14.07
C ALA A 106 13.75 1.72 -13.51
N PRO A 107 14.53 2.49 -14.29
CA PRO A 107 15.65 3.27 -13.75
C PRO A 107 15.22 4.31 -12.72
N ALA A 108 14.06 4.96 -12.94
CA ALA A 108 13.51 5.93 -12.00
C ALA A 108 13.05 5.25 -10.70
N MET A 109 12.44 4.06 -10.80
CA MET A 109 12.07 3.26 -9.63
C MET A 109 13.29 2.83 -8.83
N VAL A 110 14.36 2.38 -9.49
CA VAL A 110 15.62 1.99 -8.83
C VAL A 110 16.28 3.19 -8.15
N MET A 111 16.27 4.35 -8.80
CA MET A 111 16.78 5.59 -8.19
C MET A 111 16.00 5.94 -6.93
N LEU A 112 14.66 5.91 -7.01
CA LEU A 112 13.78 6.17 -5.87
C LEU A 112 14.04 5.16 -4.74
N ALA A 113 14.14 3.87 -5.05
CA ALA A 113 14.44 2.83 -4.08
C ALA A 113 15.79 3.06 -3.37
N LYS A 114 16.84 3.44 -4.09
CA LYS A 114 18.14 3.79 -3.51
C LYS A 114 18.07 4.98 -2.57
N VAL A 115 17.28 6.00 -2.92
CA VAL A 115 17.04 7.18 -2.07
C VAL A 115 16.23 6.82 -0.83
N SER A 116 15.24 5.92 -0.96
CA SER A 116 14.42 5.45 0.16
C SER A 116 15.14 4.43 1.07
N LEU A 117 16.20 3.78 0.59
CA LEU A 117 16.97 2.76 1.31
C LEU A 117 17.41 3.17 2.74
N PRO A 118 17.97 4.36 3.00
CA PRO A 118 18.29 4.80 4.36
C PRO A 118 17.07 4.95 5.27
N LEU A 119 15.93 5.37 4.72
CA LEU A 119 14.67 5.47 5.48
C LEU A 119 14.16 4.08 5.85
N VAL A 120 14.20 3.14 4.89
CA VAL A 120 13.80 1.74 5.13
C VAL A 120 14.71 1.10 6.19
N TRP A 121 16.02 1.31 6.10
CA TRP A 121 16.97 0.82 7.10
C TRP A 121 16.65 1.37 8.50
N LEU A 122 16.35 2.67 8.62
CA LEU A 122 15.99 3.28 9.91
C LEU A 122 14.71 2.67 10.48
N LEU A 123 13.70 2.47 9.64
CA LEU A 123 12.43 1.86 10.03
C LEU A 123 12.61 0.39 10.44
N ASP A 124 13.35 -0.39 9.67
CA ASP A 124 13.66 -1.80 9.96
C ASP A 124 14.44 -1.93 11.28
N ALA A 125 15.46 -1.09 11.49
CA ALA A 125 16.20 -1.03 12.76
C ALA A 125 15.28 -0.69 13.93
N SER A 126 14.37 0.26 13.75
CA SER A 126 13.40 0.63 14.79
C SER A 126 12.40 -0.51 15.09
N GLY A 127 11.94 -1.24 14.07
CA GLY A 127 11.05 -2.38 14.22
C GLY A 127 11.72 -3.52 14.98
N LYS A 128 12.96 -3.86 14.62
CA LYS A 128 13.77 -4.87 15.32
C LYS A 128 14.04 -4.48 16.77
N LEU A 129 14.27 -3.19 17.05
CA LEU A 129 14.42 -2.70 18.42
C LEU A 129 13.14 -2.91 19.24
N VAL A 130 11.98 -2.60 18.68
CA VAL A 130 10.68 -2.82 19.34
C VAL A 130 10.43 -4.31 19.57
N LEU A 131 10.65 -5.15 18.56
CA LEU A 131 10.49 -6.61 18.69
C LEU A 131 11.45 -7.20 19.73
N ALA A 132 12.69 -6.71 19.79
CA ALA A 132 13.67 -7.09 20.80
C ALA A 132 13.21 -6.70 22.22
N LEU A 133 12.62 -5.51 22.41
CA LEU A 133 12.04 -5.08 23.68
C LEU A 133 10.82 -5.92 24.10
N LEU A 134 10.07 -6.45 23.12
CA LEU A 134 8.94 -7.36 23.34
C LEU A 134 9.36 -8.82 23.51
N GLY A 135 10.66 -9.13 23.39
CA GLY A 135 11.20 -10.47 23.57
C GLY A 135 11.02 -11.40 22.35
N GLN A 136 10.58 -10.89 21.20
CA GLN A 136 10.54 -11.64 19.94
C GLN A 136 11.82 -11.39 19.15
N LYS A 137 12.65 -12.41 19.01
CA LYS A 137 13.75 -12.42 18.04
C LYS A 137 13.17 -12.90 16.71
N GLY A 138 13.21 -12.05 15.69
CA GLY A 138 12.85 -12.46 14.33
C GLY A 138 13.75 -13.60 13.88
N GLU A 139 13.17 -14.64 13.30
CA GLU A 139 13.95 -15.71 12.66
C GLU A 139 14.68 -15.12 11.44
N PRO A 140 15.96 -15.47 11.23
CA PRO A 140 16.66 -15.08 10.01
C PRO A 140 15.92 -15.67 8.81
N GLU A 141 15.74 -14.86 7.75
CA GLU A 141 15.13 -15.26 6.47
C GLU A 141 15.52 -16.70 6.12
N GLU A 142 14.50 -17.55 5.94
CA GLU A 142 14.64 -18.94 5.53
C GLU A 142 15.60 -19.02 4.34
N THR A 143 16.73 -19.66 4.55
CA THR A 143 17.58 -20.14 3.45
C THR A 143 16.72 -21.04 2.58
N VAL A 144 16.46 -20.61 1.33
CA VAL A 144 15.61 -21.33 0.37
C VAL A 144 15.98 -22.81 0.41
N THR A 145 15.02 -23.63 0.81
CA THR A 145 15.28 -25.06 0.99
C THR A 145 15.42 -25.74 -0.38
N GLU A 146 16.13 -26.86 -0.45
CA GLU A 146 16.29 -27.60 -1.71
C GLU A 146 14.94 -27.97 -2.35
N GLU A 147 13.92 -28.20 -1.52
CA GLU A 147 12.55 -28.50 -1.95
C GLU A 147 11.84 -27.29 -2.56
N GLU A 148 12.06 -26.08 -2.04
CA GLU A 148 11.56 -24.85 -2.66
C GLU A 148 12.28 -24.55 -3.99
N VAL A 149 13.61 -24.73 -4.04
CA VAL A 149 14.38 -24.60 -5.30
C VAL A 149 13.83 -25.56 -6.34
N ARG A 150 13.56 -26.81 -5.96
CA ARG A 150 12.97 -27.83 -6.85
C ARG A 150 11.57 -27.44 -7.31
N THR A 151 10.78 -26.82 -6.44
CA THR A 151 9.42 -26.36 -6.75
C THR A 151 9.44 -25.21 -7.76
N ILE A 152 10.33 -24.22 -7.56
CA ILE A 152 10.49 -23.07 -8.48
C ILE A 152 10.96 -23.55 -9.86
N ILE A 153 11.91 -24.49 -9.92
CA ILE A 153 12.40 -25.04 -11.20
C ILE A 153 11.30 -25.82 -11.94
N ALA A 154 10.48 -26.58 -11.21
CA ALA A 154 9.37 -27.32 -11.81
C ALA A 154 8.25 -26.40 -12.33
N GLU A 155 7.98 -25.31 -11.63
CA GLU A 155 7.03 -24.29 -12.07
C GLU A 155 7.53 -23.53 -13.32
N ALA A 156 8.84 -23.22 -13.37
CA ALA A 156 9.47 -22.56 -14.51
C ALA A 156 9.46 -23.40 -15.80
N GLU A 157 9.63 -24.73 -15.71
CA GLU A 157 9.47 -25.63 -16.86
C GLU A 157 8.02 -25.67 -17.37
N ASN A 158 7.05 -25.77 -16.45
CA ASN A 158 5.63 -25.80 -16.81
C ASN A 158 5.14 -24.48 -17.43
N ALA A 159 5.72 -23.36 -17.01
CA ALA A 159 5.49 -22.05 -17.59
C ALA A 159 6.19 -21.85 -18.97
N GLY A 160 6.98 -22.84 -19.42
CA GLY A 160 7.73 -22.79 -20.68
C GLY A 160 8.91 -21.80 -20.65
N VAL A 161 9.32 -21.35 -19.47
CA VAL A 161 10.43 -20.39 -19.27
C VAL A 161 11.78 -21.11 -19.23
N LEU A 162 11.78 -22.40 -18.85
CA LEU A 162 12.98 -23.23 -18.73
C LEU A 162 12.90 -24.45 -19.65
N GLU A 163 13.91 -24.64 -20.48
CA GLU A 163 13.99 -25.77 -21.41
C GLU A 163 14.44 -27.04 -20.68
N ARG A 164 14.04 -28.22 -21.18
CA ARG A 164 14.32 -29.51 -20.52
C ARG A 164 15.82 -29.77 -20.33
N ASP A 165 16.62 -29.35 -21.29
CA ASP A 165 18.07 -29.53 -21.26
C ASP A 165 18.72 -28.64 -20.19
N GLU A 166 18.18 -27.44 -19.95
CA GLU A 166 18.66 -26.53 -18.90
C GLU A 166 18.31 -27.03 -17.49
N ARG A 167 17.13 -27.64 -17.30
CA ARG A 167 16.76 -28.29 -16.04
C ARG A 167 17.73 -29.41 -15.66
N GLU A 168 18.14 -30.21 -16.64
CA GLU A 168 19.09 -31.30 -16.41
C GLU A 168 20.46 -30.77 -15.99
N MET A 169 20.94 -29.70 -16.65
CA MET A 169 22.18 -29.01 -16.26
C MET A 169 22.13 -28.48 -14.83
N ILE A 170 21.06 -27.78 -14.46
CA ILE A 170 20.89 -27.21 -13.11
C ILE A 170 20.83 -28.31 -12.04
N SER A 171 20.06 -29.38 -12.29
CA SER A 171 19.99 -30.54 -11.39
C SER A 171 21.35 -31.25 -11.25
N GLY A 172 22.16 -31.24 -12.32
CA GLY A 172 23.51 -31.78 -12.35
C GLY A 172 24.48 -31.00 -11.47
N VAL A 173 24.41 -29.66 -11.53
CA VAL A 173 25.23 -28.77 -10.70
C VAL A 173 24.88 -28.90 -9.22
N MET A 174 23.59 -28.97 -8.87
CA MET A 174 23.14 -29.16 -7.47
C MET A 174 23.68 -30.46 -6.88
N ARG A 175 23.55 -31.57 -7.62
CA ARG A 175 24.09 -32.88 -7.23
C ARG A 175 25.62 -32.90 -7.15
N PHE A 176 26.30 -32.09 -7.97
CA PHE A 176 27.76 -31.95 -7.92
C PHE A 176 28.21 -31.18 -6.68
N ALA A 177 27.53 -30.08 -6.35
CA ALA A 177 27.78 -29.32 -5.13
C ALA A 177 27.59 -30.18 -3.87
N ASP A 178 26.56 -31.01 -3.85
CA ASP A 178 26.25 -31.91 -2.74
C ASP A 178 27.30 -33.03 -2.57
N ARG A 179 27.84 -33.55 -3.68
CA ARG A 179 28.97 -34.50 -3.67
C ARG A 179 30.28 -33.85 -3.20
N SER A 180 30.52 -32.59 -3.57
CA SER A 180 31.70 -31.83 -3.15
C SER A 180 31.67 -31.51 -1.66
N ALA A 181 30.50 -31.20 -1.11
CA ALA A 181 30.34 -30.88 0.31
C ALA A 181 30.53 -32.10 1.22
N ARG A 182 30.24 -33.31 0.73
CA ARG A 182 30.40 -34.57 1.46
C ARG A 182 31.83 -35.16 1.40
N ALA A 183 32.70 -34.54 0.59
CA ALA A 183 34.10 -34.96 0.38
C ALA A 183 35.13 -34.07 1.10
N LEU A 184 34.65 -33.09 1.88
CA LEU A 184 35.40 -32.25 2.83
C LEU A 184 34.97 -32.60 4.26
#